data_AF-A0A522Q3I8-F1
#
_entry.id   AF-A0A522Q3I8-F1
#
_cell.length_a   1.000
_cell.length_b   1.000
_cell.length_c   1.000
_cell.angle_alpha   90.00
_cell.angle_beta   90.00
_cell.angle_gamma   90.00
#
_symmetry.space_group_name_H-M   'P 1'
#
loop_
_entity.id
_entity.type
_entity.pdbx_description
1 polymer ?
#
loop_
_entity_poly.entity_id
_entity_poly.type
_entity_poly.pdbx_seq_one_letter_code
_entity_poly.pdbx_strand_id
1 'polypeptide(L)' 'MGRWASPEDEEGFEEEDSFDPLFEDLGVQEPYRRSQPKIGRNQPCPCGSGKKFKKCCGRSFSASH' A
#
# COMPACT_ATOMS: atom_id res chain seq x y z
N MET A 1 -34.37 7.89 -21.45
CA MET A 1 -35.16 6.91 -20.67
C MET A 1 -34.40 5.60 -20.66
N GLY A 2 -33.53 5.39 -19.68
CA GLY A 2 -32.85 4.11 -19.46
C GLY A 2 -32.89 3.87 -17.96
N ARG A 3 -33.60 2.82 -17.54
CA ARG A 3 -33.89 2.53 -16.13
C ARG A 3 -32.56 2.27 -15.41
N TRP A 4 -32.28 3.09 -14.39
CA TRP A 4 -31.43 2.67 -13.28
C TRP A 4 -31.93 1.30 -12.81
N ALA A 5 -31.04 0.31 -12.77
CA ALA A 5 -31.42 -1.07 -12.44
C ALA A 5 -31.93 -1.11 -11.00
N SER A 6 -33.14 -1.64 -10.83
CA SER A 6 -33.78 -1.81 -9.52
C SER A 6 -33.16 -2.99 -8.76
N PRO A 7 -33.11 -2.92 -7.41
CA PRO A 7 -32.40 -3.85 -6.54
C PRO A 7 -33.31 -4.89 -5.85
N GLU A 8 -33.61 -6.05 -6.45
CA GLU A 8 -34.41 -7.12 -5.81
C GLU A 8 -34.01 -8.49 -6.41
N ASP A 9 -34.13 -9.56 -5.63
CA ASP A 9 -33.56 -10.93 -5.76
C ASP A 9 -32.10 -11.00 -5.24
N GLU A 10 -31.82 -11.05 -3.94
CA GLU A 10 -32.39 -11.95 -2.91
C GLU A 10 -32.25 -13.45 -3.25
N GLU A 11 -31.05 -13.89 -3.65
CA GLU A 11 -30.69 -15.32 -3.57
C GLU A 11 -29.52 -15.54 -2.60
N GLY A 12 -29.81 -16.41 -1.63
CA GLY A 12 -29.05 -16.63 -0.41
C GLY A 12 -27.61 -17.04 -0.65
N PHE A 13 -26.71 -16.32 0.02
CA PHE A 13 -25.38 -16.78 0.29
C PHE A 13 -25.46 -17.72 1.49
N GLU A 14 -25.40 -19.02 1.22
CA GLU A 14 -25.48 -20.10 2.22
C GLU A 14 -24.47 -19.85 3.36
N GLU A 15 -25.01 -19.80 4.58
CA GLU A 15 -24.35 -19.43 5.83
C GLU A 15 -23.51 -20.58 6.45
N GLU A 16 -22.90 -21.45 5.64
CA GLU A 16 -21.84 -22.32 6.17
C GLU A 16 -20.54 -21.53 6.18
N ASP A 17 -20.27 -20.93 7.35
CA ASP A 17 -19.07 -20.22 7.80
C ASP A 17 -17.79 -20.75 7.10
N SER A 18 -17.57 -20.22 5.90
CA SER A 18 -16.42 -20.51 5.05
C SER A 18 -15.22 -19.71 5.55
N PHE A 19 -14.90 -19.88 6.83
CA PHE A 19 -13.63 -19.48 7.39
C PHE A 19 -12.82 -20.75 7.58
N ASP A 20 -12.17 -21.18 6.49
CA ASP A 20 -11.28 -22.33 6.47
C ASP A 20 -10.22 -22.19 7.59
N PRO A 21 -10.31 -22.97 8.69
CA PRO A 21 -9.46 -22.76 9.87
C PRO A 21 -8.02 -23.22 9.65
N LEU A 22 -7.65 -23.65 8.43
CA LEU A 22 -6.23 -23.76 8.03
C LEU A 22 -5.60 -22.42 7.66
N PHE A 23 -6.37 -21.33 7.53
CA PHE A 23 -5.81 -20.02 7.20
C PHE A 23 -5.23 -19.29 8.42
N GLU A 24 -5.58 -19.68 9.64
CA GLU A 24 -5.15 -19.01 10.88
C GLU A 24 -3.64 -19.06 11.16
N ASP A 25 -2.86 -19.90 10.47
CA ASP A 25 -1.42 -20.01 10.72
C ASP A 25 -0.56 -19.11 9.80
N LEU A 26 -1.17 -18.44 8.80
CA LEU A 26 -0.47 -17.48 7.95
C LEU A 26 -0.47 -16.11 8.61
N GLY A 27 0.27 -16.01 9.72
CA GLY A 27 0.37 -14.84 10.59
C GLY A 27 0.27 -13.50 9.84
N VAL A 28 -0.73 -12.72 10.24
CA VAL A 28 -0.96 -11.36 9.73
C VAL A 28 0.32 -10.55 9.91
N GLN A 29 1.04 -10.30 8.82
CA GLN A 29 2.26 -9.49 8.90
C GLN A 29 1.88 -8.06 9.24
N GLU A 30 2.34 -7.59 10.40
CA GLU A 30 2.12 -6.21 10.79
C GLU A 30 2.78 -5.25 9.79
N PRO A 31 2.13 -4.12 9.48
CA PRO A 31 2.71 -3.13 8.58
C PRO A 31 4.00 -2.55 9.17
N TYR A 32 5.11 -2.69 8.43
CA TYR A 32 6.40 -2.13 8.84
C TYR A 32 6.33 -0.60 8.99
N ARG A 33 6.39 -0.12 10.24
CA ARG A 33 6.52 1.30 10.55
C ARG A 33 7.99 1.71 10.49
N ARG A 34 8.31 2.67 9.61
CA ARG A 34 9.65 3.27 9.58
C ARG A 34 9.93 3.98 10.90
N SER A 35 11.00 3.57 11.57
CA SER A 35 11.50 4.20 12.80
C SER A 35 12.14 5.58 12.54
N GLN A 36 12.59 5.83 11.31
CA GLN A 36 13.21 7.10 10.94
C GLN A 36 12.21 8.10 10.34
N PRO A 37 12.42 9.41 10.58
CA PRO A 37 11.58 10.45 10.01
C PRO A 37 11.64 10.45 8.48
N LYS A 38 10.52 10.80 7.85
CA LYS A 38 10.46 10.98 6.39
C LYS A 38 11.36 12.14 6.00
N ILE A 39 12.52 11.83 5.41
CA ILE A 39 13.44 12.86 4.94
C ILE A 39 12.85 13.60 3.73
N GLY A 40 12.78 14.92 3.82
CA GLY A 40 12.28 15.76 2.74
C GLY A 40 13.19 15.72 1.52
N ARG A 41 12.62 15.77 0.31
CA ARG A 41 13.38 15.72 -0.96
C ARG A 41 14.50 16.77 -1.08
N ASN A 42 14.37 17.93 -0.42
CA ASN A 42 15.35 19.02 -0.49
C ASN A 42 16.37 19.04 0.68
N GLN A 43 16.21 18.19 1.69
CA GLN A 43 17.12 18.09 2.84
C GLN A 43 18.47 17.49 2.44
N PRO A 44 19.56 17.73 3.21
CA PRO A 44 20.84 17.07 2.97
C PRO A 44 20.70 15.54 3.03
N CYS A 45 21.41 14.83 2.17
CA CYS A 45 21.40 13.37 2.17
C CYS A 45 22.06 12.81 3.44
N PRO A 46 21.44 11.86 4.16
CA PRO A 46 22.03 11.24 5.36
C PRO A 46 23.23 10.34 5.01
N CYS A 47 23.47 10.09 3.72
CA CYS A 47 24.61 9.36 3.19
C CYS A 47 25.93 10.15 3.21
N GLY A 48 25.94 11.42 3.68
CA GLY A 48 27.15 12.24 3.77
C GLY A 48 27.64 12.83 2.44
N SER A 49 26.86 12.72 1.36
CA SER A 49 27.29 13.19 0.03
C SER A 49 27.26 14.72 -0.15
N GLY A 50 26.74 15.47 0.83
CA GLY A 50 26.51 16.92 0.72
C GLY A 50 25.42 17.33 -0.29
N LYS A 51 24.83 16.38 -1.03
CA LYS A 51 23.78 16.63 -2.02
C LYS A 51 22.39 16.59 -1.37
N LYS A 52 21.42 17.30 -1.98
CA LYS A 52 20.00 17.18 -1.60
C LYS A 52 19.51 15.75 -1.79
N PHE A 53 18.67 15.23 -0.90
CA PHE A 53 18.16 13.85 -0.92
C PHE A 53 17.61 13.45 -2.30
N LYS A 54 16.82 14.30 -2.95
CA LYS A 54 16.27 14.06 -4.31
C LYS A 54 17.30 13.90 -5.42
N LYS A 55 18.51 14.41 -5.23
CA LYS A 55 19.64 14.31 -6.19
C LYS A 55 20.63 13.21 -5.79
N CYS A 56 20.38 12.51 -4.69
CA CYS A 56 21.22 11.43 -4.16
C CYS A 56 20.36 10.17 -3.94
N CYS A 57 20.19 9.68 -2.70
CA CYS A 57 19.45 8.46 -2.39
C CYS A 57 17.95 8.49 -2.77
N GLY A 58 17.34 9.69 -2.86
CA GLY A 58 15.94 9.88 -3.26
C GLY A 58 15.75 10.16 -4.74
N ARG A 59 16.72 9.81 -5.58
CA ARG A 59 16.63 9.96 -7.04
C ARG A 59 15.85 8.77 -7.59
N SER A 60 14.57 8.98 -7.87
CA SER A 60 13.77 8.09 -8.71
C SER A 60 14.35 8.19 -10.13
N PHE A 61 14.77 7.07 -10.73
CA PHE A 61 15.42 7.00 -12.05
C PHE A 61 14.52 7.44 -13.24
N SER A 62 13.46 8.20 -12.99
CA SER A 62 12.56 8.78 -14.00
C SER A 62 13.21 9.99 -14.69
N ALA A 63 14.29 9.75 -15.44
CA ALA A 63 14.84 10.66 -16.43
C ALA A 63 15.88 9.93 -17.29
N SER A 64 15.40 9.13 -18.24
CA SER A 64 16.03 9.10 -19.56
C SER A 64 15.39 10.25 -20.35
N HIS A 65 16.28 11.04 -20.98
CA HIS A 65 16.11 12.31 -21.68
C HIS A 65 14.69 12.75 -22.09
#